data_AF-A0A420XN22-F1
#
_entry.id   AF-A0A420XN22-F1
#
_cell.length_a   1.000
_cell.length_b   1.000
_cell.length_c   1.000
_cell.angle_alpha   90.00
_cell.angle_beta   90.00
_cell.angle_gamma   90.00
#
_symmetry.space_group_name_H-M   'P 1'
#
loop_
_entity.id
_entity.type
_entity.pdbx_description
1 polymer ?
#
loop_
_entity_poly.entity_id
_entity_poly.type
_entity_poly.pdbx_seq_one_letter_code
_entity_poly.pdbx_strand_id
1 'polypeptide(L)'
;MRALLRAAALLAAAAVPVVGGVPLAPARAATSRCATTPDQQVARPWQQSRLQPGRVWPLTRGAGVTVAVIDSGVDATSPHLRGAVDVGPDVLGRPGGGSGVDCSGHGTEVASLVAGRVLAGTPFAGIAPEARVLSIRQTERLEQGQPRGTTNGMATAIRAAVAAGARVINISATAEGSTPALKAAVDYAVAHDVVVVAAAGNDDGTRPAGDDGSTPPTYYPAAYPEVLAVAATDSADARADTSHAADYVDVAAPGQQVVVAGANGPGRYAVVTGTSFATPLVAGTVALVRAYLPQLTAAQVVARIEATADAPPAGRDAGVGAGVVDPYAAVTAVLPAEGAAGVHSAPPVAAAALPVPRHAHRTSLIGVVLAAAGLGAAALLAVVALVLPRGRRRGWAPGRVTAPSAAGTLAAPRAEGADVLAGIRTSQGPR
;
A
#
# COMPACT_ATOMS: atom_id res chain seq x y z
N MET A 1 7.70 -62.37 -68.00
CA MET A 1 8.04 -63.62 -67.26
C MET A 1 7.29 -63.62 -65.94
N ARG A 2 6.78 -64.79 -65.49
CA ARG A 2 6.24 -65.12 -64.15
C ARG A 2 5.30 -64.07 -63.51
N ALA A 3 3.98 -64.20 -63.44
CA ALA A 3 3.10 -65.29 -62.99
C ALA A 3 2.38 -64.90 -61.66
N LEU A 4 1.05 -64.83 -61.76
CA LEU A 4 0.07 -65.38 -60.81
C LEU A 4 0.17 -65.04 -59.31
N LEU A 5 -0.91 -64.46 -58.79
CA LEU A 5 -1.79 -65.17 -57.86
C LEU A 5 -3.23 -64.64 -57.94
N ARG A 6 -4.22 -65.49 -57.64
CA ARG A 6 -5.65 -65.15 -57.60
C ARG A 6 -6.22 -65.47 -56.22
N ALA A 7 -6.89 -64.50 -55.59
CA ALA A 7 -7.94 -64.72 -54.60
C ALA A 7 -8.90 -63.51 -54.71
N ALA A 8 -10.15 -63.62 -55.16
CA ALA A 8 -11.27 -64.43 -54.66
C ALA A 8 -12.01 -63.79 -53.46
N ALA A 9 -12.92 -62.88 -53.83
CA ALA A 9 -14.16 -62.45 -53.18
C ALA A 9 -14.36 -62.58 -51.64
N LEU A 10 -14.85 -61.50 -51.04
CA LEU A 10 -15.99 -61.53 -50.12
C LEU A 10 -16.76 -60.20 -50.19
N LEU A 11 -18.09 -60.25 -50.11
CA LEU A 11 -18.93 -59.04 -50.08
C LEU A 11 -19.08 -58.54 -48.64
N ALA A 12 -18.97 -57.22 -48.46
CA ALA A 12 -19.41 -56.53 -47.24
C ALA A 12 -19.99 -55.16 -47.62
N ALA A 13 -21.27 -55.13 -48.02
CA ALA A 13 -21.98 -53.89 -48.33
C ALA A 13 -22.39 -53.18 -47.02
N ALA A 14 -21.43 -52.54 -46.36
CA ALA A 14 -21.68 -51.73 -45.17
C ALA A 14 -22.41 -50.44 -45.54
N ALA A 15 -23.72 -50.40 -45.30
CA ALA A 15 -24.52 -49.19 -45.44
C ALA A 15 -24.09 -48.16 -44.38
N VAL A 16 -23.32 -47.15 -44.79
CA VAL A 16 -22.96 -46.02 -43.92
C VAL A 16 -24.21 -45.16 -43.70
N PRO A 17 -24.70 -45.01 -42.45
CA PRO A 17 -25.81 -44.10 -42.20
C PRO A 17 -25.34 -42.66 -42.44
N VAL A 18 -26.08 -41.90 -43.24
CA VAL A 18 -25.86 -40.45 -43.37
C VAL A 18 -26.27 -39.81 -42.05
N VAL A 19 -25.30 -39.62 -41.16
CA VAL A 19 -25.48 -38.85 -39.93
C VAL A 19 -25.80 -37.42 -40.35
N GLY A 20 -27.07 -37.02 -40.20
CA GLY A 20 -27.52 -35.68 -40.50
C GLY A 20 -26.68 -34.68 -39.71
N GLY A 21 -26.04 -33.75 -40.41
CA GLY A 21 -25.15 -32.77 -39.80
C GLY A 21 -25.90 -31.93 -38.77
N VAL A 22 -25.63 -32.17 -37.48
CA VAL A 22 -26.06 -31.27 -36.41
C VAL A 22 -25.49 -29.88 -36.78
N PRO A 23 -26.33 -28.83 -36.90
CA PRO A 23 -25.83 -27.52 -37.22
C PRO A 23 -24.85 -27.12 -36.10
N LEU A 24 -23.59 -26.89 -36.48
CA LEU A 24 -22.59 -26.35 -35.58
C LEU A 24 -23.10 -25.00 -35.07
N ALA A 25 -23.65 -25.00 -33.85
CA ALA A 25 -23.98 -23.76 -33.17
C ALA A 25 -22.72 -22.89 -33.19
N PRO A 26 -22.81 -21.61 -33.60
CA PRO A 26 -21.63 -20.77 -33.77
C PRO A 26 -20.86 -20.80 -32.46
N ALA A 27 -19.60 -21.23 -32.52
CA ALA A 27 -18.76 -21.36 -31.35
C ALA A 27 -18.77 -20.01 -30.62
N ARG A 28 -19.42 -19.95 -29.45
CA ARG A 28 -19.48 -18.73 -28.65
C ARG A 28 -18.05 -18.28 -28.46
N ALA A 29 -17.69 -17.13 -29.03
CA ALA A 29 -16.36 -16.56 -28.91
C ALA A 29 -15.98 -16.61 -27.43
N ALA A 30 -14.88 -17.31 -27.12
CA ALA A 30 -14.48 -17.52 -25.74
C ALA A 30 -14.25 -16.15 -25.12
N THR A 31 -15.16 -15.72 -24.24
CA THR A 31 -15.02 -14.46 -23.53
C THR A 31 -13.78 -14.59 -22.67
N SER A 32 -12.72 -13.89 -23.08
CA SER A 32 -11.42 -13.92 -22.43
C SER A 32 -11.59 -13.46 -21.00
N ARG A 33 -11.63 -14.43 -20.07
CA ARG A 33 -11.84 -14.16 -18.65
C ARG A 33 -10.61 -13.43 -18.15
N CYS A 34 -10.75 -12.12 -17.93
CA CYS A 34 -9.72 -11.29 -17.33
C CYS A 34 -9.21 -11.88 -16.00
N ALA A 35 -7.97 -11.56 -15.65
CA ALA A 35 -7.32 -12.13 -14.48
C ALA A 35 -8.12 -11.89 -13.19
N THR A 36 -8.21 -12.92 -12.34
CA THR A 36 -8.86 -12.80 -11.03
C THR A 36 -7.85 -12.52 -9.94
N THR A 37 -7.89 -11.31 -9.38
CA THR A 37 -7.24 -10.96 -8.10
C THR A 37 -7.56 -12.03 -7.05
N PRO A 38 -6.56 -12.56 -6.31
CA PRO A 38 -6.77 -13.50 -5.21
C PRO A 38 -7.70 -12.97 -4.12
N ASP A 39 -8.16 -13.88 -3.26
CA ASP A 39 -8.94 -13.55 -2.07
C ASP A 39 -8.04 -13.67 -0.83
N GLN A 40 -7.75 -12.53 -0.19
CA GLN A 40 -7.02 -12.47 1.08
C GLN A 40 -7.71 -11.51 2.03
N GLN A 41 -8.12 -12.01 3.20
CA GLN A 41 -8.54 -11.16 4.30
C GLN A 41 -7.32 -10.48 4.92
N VAL A 42 -7.20 -9.17 4.73
CA VAL A 42 -6.15 -8.36 5.36
C VAL A 42 -6.78 -7.48 6.45
N ALA A 43 -6.00 -7.15 7.49
CA ALA A 43 -6.33 -6.10 8.45
C ALA A 43 -6.22 -4.71 7.80
N ARG A 44 -6.02 -3.63 8.58
CA ARG A 44 -5.61 -2.34 7.98
C ARG A 44 -4.30 -2.54 7.20
N PRO A 45 -4.25 -2.22 5.90
CA PRO A 45 -3.02 -2.30 5.12
C PRO A 45 -1.88 -1.50 5.74
N TRP A 46 -0.65 -1.98 5.59
CA TRP A 46 0.51 -1.32 6.21
C TRP A 46 0.73 0.07 5.63
N GLN A 47 0.54 0.25 4.31
CA GLN A 47 0.69 1.56 3.66
C GLN A 47 -0.32 2.59 4.15
N GLN A 48 -1.56 2.18 4.47
CA GLN A 48 -2.55 3.07 5.11
C GLN A 48 -2.25 3.35 6.58
N SER A 49 -1.52 2.44 7.25
CA SER A 49 -1.07 2.64 8.63
C SER A 49 0.14 3.58 8.70
N ARG A 50 0.97 3.59 7.65
CA ARG A 50 2.12 4.48 7.46
C ARG A 50 1.73 5.87 6.98
N LEU A 51 0.98 5.97 5.89
CA LEU A 51 0.58 7.25 5.25
C LEU A 51 -0.63 7.91 5.92
N GLN A 52 -1.39 7.16 6.73
CA GLN A 52 -2.48 7.66 7.58
C GLN A 52 -3.47 8.64 6.90
N PRO A 53 -3.93 8.40 5.66
CA PRO A 53 -4.70 9.41 4.87
C PRO A 53 -6.00 9.86 5.57
N GLY A 54 -6.58 9.03 6.44
CA GLY A 54 -7.70 9.41 7.31
C GLY A 54 -7.44 10.60 8.25
N ARG A 55 -6.18 11.01 8.48
CA ARG A 55 -5.85 12.25 9.22
C ARG A 55 -6.16 13.51 8.42
N VAL A 56 -6.07 13.47 7.09
CA VAL A 56 -6.21 14.63 6.21
C VAL A 56 -7.57 14.70 5.51
N TRP A 57 -8.30 13.58 5.46
CA TRP A 57 -9.70 13.50 4.98
C TRP A 57 -10.76 14.39 5.67
N PRO A 58 -10.54 15.03 6.85
CA PRO A 58 -11.39 16.10 7.35
C PRO A 58 -11.17 17.46 6.64
N LEU A 59 -10.07 17.63 5.91
CA LEU A 59 -9.68 18.85 5.21
C LEU A 59 -9.84 18.72 3.68
N THR A 60 -9.42 17.58 3.12
CA THR A 60 -9.48 17.28 1.68
C THR A 60 -9.48 15.77 1.43
N ARG A 61 -10.15 15.36 0.35
CA ARG A 61 -10.22 13.96 -0.12
C ARG A 61 -9.93 13.82 -1.62
N GLY A 62 -9.43 14.89 -2.25
CA GLY A 62 -9.13 14.94 -3.69
C GLY A 62 -10.32 15.31 -4.58
N ALA A 63 -11.47 15.69 -4.00
CA ALA A 63 -12.65 16.10 -4.75
C ALA A 63 -12.32 17.22 -5.77
N GLY A 64 -12.85 17.09 -6.99
CA GLY A 64 -12.59 18.03 -8.08
C GLY A 64 -11.27 17.81 -8.85
N VAL A 65 -10.40 16.89 -8.41
CA VAL A 65 -9.15 16.55 -9.10
C VAL A 65 -9.31 15.25 -9.90
N THR A 66 -8.95 15.30 -11.18
CA THR A 66 -8.80 14.11 -12.04
C THR A 66 -7.34 13.71 -12.13
N VAL A 67 -7.04 12.47 -11.76
CA VAL A 67 -5.74 11.81 -11.92
C VAL A 67 -5.82 10.87 -13.12
N ALA A 68 -4.98 11.07 -14.13
CA ALA A 68 -4.86 10.07 -15.20
C ALA A 68 -4.00 8.89 -14.73
N VAL A 69 -4.42 7.67 -15.00
CA VAL A 69 -3.66 6.44 -14.75
C VAL A 69 -3.29 5.85 -16.10
N ILE A 70 -2.01 5.98 -16.47
CA ILE A 70 -1.44 5.46 -17.72
C ILE A 70 -0.88 4.06 -17.44
N ASP A 71 -1.68 3.04 -17.75
CA ASP A 71 -1.47 1.66 -17.27
C ASP A 71 -2.14 0.60 -18.20
N SER A 72 -2.62 -0.54 -17.69
CA SER A 72 -3.32 -1.59 -18.47
C SER A 72 -4.80 -1.28 -18.81
N GLY A 73 -5.31 -0.16 -18.31
CA GLY A 73 -6.73 0.12 -18.19
C GLY A 73 -7.18 0.00 -16.74
N VAL A 74 -8.47 0.19 -16.49
CA VAL A 74 -9.06 0.17 -15.14
C VAL A 74 -10.46 -0.40 -15.25
N ASP A 75 -10.78 -1.44 -14.48
CA ASP A 75 -12.15 -1.95 -14.36
C ASP A 75 -13.01 -0.95 -13.55
N ALA A 76 -13.78 -0.14 -14.27
CA ALA A 76 -14.71 0.84 -13.70
C ALA A 76 -15.89 0.21 -12.91
N THR A 77 -16.08 -1.11 -13.00
CA THR A 77 -17.11 -1.85 -12.25
C THR A 77 -16.65 -2.30 -10.87
N SER A 78 -15.32 -2.33 -10.63
CA SER A 78 -14.69 -2.66 -9.34
C SER A 78 -15.36 -1.86 -8.21
N PRO A 79 -15.81 -2.49 -7.11
CA PRO A 79 -16.57 -1.79 -6.07
C PRO A 79 -15.83 -0.64 -5.39
N HIS A 80 -14.50 -0.67 -5.30
CA HIS A 80 -13.71 0.45 -4.80
C HIS A 80 -13.50 1.57 -5.84
N LEU A 81 -13.82 1.37 -7.12
CA LEU A 81 -13.63 2.37 -8.19
C LEU A 81 -14.93 2.78 -8.90
N ARG A 82 -16.06 2.20 -8.48
CA ARG A 82 -17.39 2.50 -9.01
C ARG A 82 -17.72 3.99 -8.84
N GLY A 83 -17.99 4.67 -9.96
CA GLY A 83 -18.22 6.12 -9.96
C GLY A 83 -16.97 6.96 -9.68
N ALA A 84 -15.76 6.39 -9.78
CA ALA A 84 -14.49 7.11 -9.78
C ALA A 84 -13.87 7.23 -11.17
N VAL A 85 -14.15 6.28 -12.07
CA VAL A 85 -13.40 6.11 -13.33
C VAL A 85 -14.09 6.78 -14.52
N ASP A 86 -13.33 7.58 -15.25
CA ASP A 86 -13.60 7.98 -16.63
C ASP A 86 -12.81 7.10 -17.60
N VAL A 87 -13.43 6.74 -18.72
CA VAL A 87 -12.83 5.88 -19.74
C VAL A 87 -12.16 6.73 -20.82
N GLY A 88 -10.83 6.82 -20.74
CA GLY A 88 -9.98 7.41 -21.77
C GLY A 88 -9.60 6.42 -22.89
N PRO A 89 -8.63 6.79 -23.74
CA PRO A 89 -8.24 5.99 -24.90
C PRO A 89 -7.45 4.73 -24.56
N ASP A 90 -7.45 3.81 -25.52
CA ASP A 90 -6.52 2.68 -25.64
C ASP A 90 -5.48 3.04 -26.71
N VAL A 91 -4.21 3.23 -26.31
CA VAL A 91 -3.10 3.54 -27.23
C VAL A 91 -2.32 2.31 -27.70
N LEU A 92 -2.79 1.10 -27.34
CA LEU A 92 -2.36 -0.17 -27.94
C LEU A 92 -3.19 -0.56 -29.18
N GLY A 93 -4.26 0.18 -29.47
CA GLY A 93 -5.03 0.06 -30.72
C GLY A 93 -5.93 -1.18 -30.81
N ARG A 94 -6.41 -1.71 -29.67
CA ARG A 94 -7.24 -2.93 -29.66
C ARG A 94 -8.64 -2.72 -30.25
N PRO A 95 -9.18 -3.70 -31.00
CA PRO A 95 -10.60 -3.71 -31.39
C PRO A 95 -11.53 -3.62 -30.17
N GLY A 96 -12.62 -2.86 -30.31
CA GLY A 96 -13.57 -2.57 -29.23
C GLY A 96 -13.34 -1.20 -28.58
N GLY A 97 -12.08 -0.78 -28.41
CA GLY A 97 -11.68 0.56 -27.97
C GLY A 97 -11.88 0.86 -26.48
N GLY A 98 -11.04 1.75 -25.96
CA GLY A 98 -11.16 2.31 -24.61
C GLY A 98 -10.57 1.46 -23.48
N SER A 99 -10.40 2.11 -22.33
CA SER A 99 -9.61 1.65 -21.18
C SER A 99 -10.43 1.19 -19.96
N GLY A 100 -11.75 1.13 -20.06
CA GLY A 100 -12.68 0.85 -18.94
C GLY A 100 -12.82 -0.61 -18.50
N VAL A 101 -11.92 -1.47 -18.99
CA VAL A 101 -11.77 -2.89 -18.65
C VAL A 101 -10.28 -3.12 -18.43
N ASP A 102 -9.91 -4.08 -17.59
CA ASP A 102 -8.52 -4.40 -17.32
C ASP A 102 -8.34 -5.92 -17.21
N CYS A 103 -7.61 -6.50 -18.16
CA CYS A 103 -7.37 -7.94 -18.20
C CYS A 103 -6.04 -8.36 -17.54
N SER A 104 -5.13 -7.41 -17.31
CA SER A 104 -3.97 -7.59 -16.44
C SER A 104 -4.33 -7.49 -14.95
N GLY A 105 -5.26 -6.60 -14.59
CA GLY A 105 -5.60 -6.23 -13.21
C GLY A 105 -4.72 -5.11 -12.61
N HIS A 106 -3.55 -4.86 -13.21
CA HIS A 106 -2.53 -3.97 -12.67
C HIS A 106 -2.98 -2.51 -12.59
N GLY A 107 -3.53 -1.94 -13.67
CA GLY A 107 -4.03 -0.56 -13.68
C GLY A 107 -5.24 -0.35 -12.77
N THR A 108 -6.08 -1.38 -12.57
CA THR A 108 -7.15 -1.37 -11.58
C THR A 108 -6.59 -1.32 -10.15
N GLU A 109 -5.57 -2.14 -9.87
CA GLU A 109 -4.89 -2.18 -8.57
C GLU A 109 -4.16 -0.86 -8.26
N VAL A 110 -3.48 -0.27 -9.26
CA VAL A 110 -2.87 1.08 -9.20
C VAL A 110 -3.93 2.15 -8.95
N ALA A 111 -5.02 2.18 -9.73
CA ALA A 111 -6.12 3.13 -9.54
C ALA A 111 -6.78 3.03 -8.16
N SER A 112 -6.84 1.81 -7.59
CA SER A 112 -7.37 1.58 -6.24
C SER A 112 -6.56 2.31 -5.15
N LEU A 113 -5.24 2.42 -5.31
CA LEU A 113 -4.36 3.15 -4.40
C LEU A 113 -4.51 4.68 -4.54
N VAL A 114 -4.80 5.18 -5.74
CA VAL A 114 -5.10 6.61 -5.96
C VAL A 114 -6.45 6.98 -5.31
N ALA A 115 -7.54 6.37 -5.78
CA ALA A 115 -8.91 6.89 -5.57
C ALA A 115 -9.91 5.84 -5.08
N GLY A 116 -9.44 4.71 -4.53
CA GLY A 116 -10.28 3.67 -3.95
C GLY A 116 -11.26 4.23 -2.92
N ARG A 117 -12.56 4.21 -3.24
CA ARG A 117 -13.65 4.70 -2.40
C ARG A 117 -13.62 3.99 -1.03
N VAL A 118 -13.91 4.74 0.03
CA VAL A 118 -14.13 4.19 1.37
C VAL A 118 -15.44 3.39 1.37
N LEU A 119 -15.39 2.08 1.61
CA LEU A 119 -16.57 1.22 1.72
C LEU A 119 -16.80 0.79 3.17
N ALA A 120 -18.07 0.62 3.56
CA ALA A 120 -18.43 0.11 4.87
C ALA A 120 -17.98 -1.36 5.03
N GLY A 121 -17.33 -1.68 6.16
CA GLY A 121 -16.85 -3.03 6.46
C GLY A 121 -15.51 -3.41 5.80
N THR A 122 -14.91 -2.55 4.96
CA THR A 122 -13.58 -2.80 4.39
C THR A 122 -12.48 -2.00 5.09
N PRO A 123 -11.27 -2.54 5.26
CA PRO A 123 -10.11 -1.80 5.75
C PRO A 123 -9.34 -1.09 4.62
N PHE A 124 -9.83 -1.11 3.38
CA PHE A 124 -9.18 -0.53 2.21
C PHE A 124 -9.80 0.79 1.74
N ALA A 125 -8.94 1.74 1.39
CA ALA A 125 -9.24 2.95 0.63
C ALA A 125 -7.95 3.48 -0.04
N GLY A 126 -8.11 4.21 -1.13
CA GLY A 126 -7.03 4.97 -1.76
C GLY A 126 -6.73 6.28 -1.01
N ILE A 127 -5.63 6.94 -1.36
CA ILE A 127 -5.19 8.17 -0.68
C ILE A 127 -6.17 9.34 -0.87
N ALA A 128 -6.69 9.50 -2.09
CA ALA A 128 -7.64 10.55 -2.49
C ALA A 128 -9.02 9.96 -2.86
N PRO A 129 -9.81 9.46 -1.89
CA PRO A 129 -10.99 8.63 -2.14
C PRO A 129 -12.17 9.39 -2.78
N GLU A 130 -12.08 10.70 -3.01
CA GLU A 130 -13.08 11.51 -3.72
C GLU A 130 -12.56 12.11 -5.04
N ALA A 131 -11.31 11.85 -5.42
CA ALA A 131 -10.77 12.17 -6.74
C ALA A 131 -11.46 11.37 -7.86
N ARG A 132 -11.23 11.76 -9.12
CA ARG A 132 -11.56 10.96 -10.31
C ARG A 132 -10.32 10.33 -10.91
N VAL A 133 -10.48 9.17 -11.53
CA VAL A 133 -9.44 8.46 -12.28
C VAL A 133 -9.79 8.50 -13.76
N LEU A 134 -8.97 9.15 -14.57
CA LEU A 134 -9.03 8.98 -16.02
C LEU A 134 -8.18 7.76 -16.40
N SER A 135 -8.82 6.66 -16.73
CA SER A 135 -8.13 5.46 -17.19
C SER A 135 -7.56 5.67 -18.60
N ILE A 136 -6.26 5.47 -18.80
CA ILE A 136 -5.64 5.45 -20.14
C ILE A 136 -4.81 4.19 -20.26
N ARG A 137 -5.11 3.38 -21.27
CA ARG A 137 -4.41 2.12 -21.48
C ARG A 137 -3.23 2.30 -22.42
N GLN A 138 -2.02 2.09 -21.90
CA GLN A 138 -0.75 2.13 -22.64
C GLN A 138 0.06 0.83 -22.54
N THR A 139 -0.22 -0.03 -21.57
CA THR A 139 0.37 -1.37 -21.44
C THR A 139 -0.72 -2.45 -21.34
N GLU A 140 -0.35 -3.73 -21.26
CA GLU A 140 -1.22 -4.88 -21.03
C GLU A 140 -0.35 -6.08 -20.60
N ARG A 141 -0.94 -7.08 -19.94
CA ARG A 141 -0.25 -8.33 -19.60
C ARG A 141 0.23 -9.05 -20.86
N LEU A 142 1.51 -9.41 -20.87
CA LEU A 142 2.21 -9.96 -22.05
C LEU A 142 1.86 -11.44 -22.32
N GLU A 143 0.68 -11.70 -22.87
CA GLU A 143 0.43 -12.92 -23.63
C GLU A 143 1.12 -12.83 -25.00
N GLN A 144 1.56 -13.96 -25.55
CA GLN A 144 2.34 -13.98 -26.79
C GLN A 144 1.53 -13.42 -27.97
N GLY A 145 2.08 -12.40 -28.64
CA GLY A 145 1.43 -11.70 -29.76
C GLY A 145 0.62 -10.46 -29.38
N GLN A 146 0.48 -10.11 -28.10
CA GLN A 146 -0.19 -8.86 -27.71
C GLN A 146 0.68 -7.61 -27.98
N PRO A 147 0.08 -6.45 -28.35
CA PRO A 147 0.81 -5.20 -28.51
C PRO A 147 1.50 -4.77 -27.20
N ARG A 148 2.77 -4.35 -27.30
CA ARG A 148 3.52 -3.79 -26.16
C ARG A 148 3.37 -2.28 -26.08
N GLY A 149 3.40 -1.74 -24.86
CA GLY A 149 3.55 -0.31 -24.65
C GLY A 149 4.86 0.21 -25.27
N THR A 150 4.79 1.40 -25.88
CA THR A 150 5.95 2.07 -26.49
C THR A 150 6.08 3.48 -25.93
N THR A 151 7.26 4.09 -26.06
CA THR A 151 7.51 5.50 -25.67
C THR A 151 6.65 6.47 -26.49
N ASN A 152 6.37 6.18 -27.77
CA ASN A 152 5.44 6.95 -28.59
C ASN A 152 3.97 6.78 -28.15
N GLY A 153 3.59 5.57 -27.72
CA GLY A 153 2.29 5.33 -27.08
C GLY A 153 2.16 6.10 -25.76
N MET A 154 3.21 6.11 -24.94
CA MET A 154 3.26 6.87 -23.69
C MET A 154 3.19 8.38 -23.93
N ALA A 155 3.90 8.90 -24.93
CA ALA A 155 3.78 10.30 -25.37
C ALA A 155 2.34 10.67 -25.78
N THR A 156 1.67 9.77 -26.50
CA THR A 156 0.26 9.91 -26.89
C THR A 156 -0.66 9.89 -25.67
N ALA A 157 -0.44 8.97 -24.73
CA ALA A 157 -1.23 8.82 -23.51
C ALA A 157 -1.10 10.05 -22.58
N ILE A 158 0.10 10.60 -22.41
CA ILE A 158 0.34 11.84 -21.65
C ILE A 158 -0.44 13.02 -22.28
N ARG A 159 -0.34 13.19 -23.60
CA ARG A 159 -1.07 14.25 -24.32
C ARG A 159 -2.59 14.07 -24.23
N ALA A 160 -3.08 12.84 -24.27
CA ALA A 160 -4.50 12.53 -24.08
C ALA A 160 -5.00 12.83 -22.65
N ALA A 161 -4.18 12.57 -21.62
CA ALA A 161 -4.51 12.91 -20.23
C ALA A 161 -4.69 14.43 -20.05
N VAL A 162 -3.75 15.22 -20.57
CA VAL A 162 -3.82 16.70 -20.53
C VAL A 162 -5.04 17.21 -21.30
N ALA A 163 -5.29 16.71 -22.51
CA ALA A 163 -6.43 17.10 -23.34
C ALA A 163 -7.79 16.75 -22.70
N ALA A 164 -7.84 15.72 -21.86
CA ALA A 164 -9.02 15.33 -21.08
C ALA A 164 -9.11 16.03 -19.70
N GLY A 165 -8.26 17.01 -19.42
CA GLY A 165 -8.32 17.83 -18.21
C GLY A 165 -7.77 17.18 -16.93
N ALA A 166 -6.96 16.13 -17.04
CA ALA A 166 -6.27 15.58 -15.87
C ALA A 166 -5.28 16.61 -15.29
N ARG A 167 -5.28 16.78 -13.96
CA ARG A 167 -4.38 17.71 -13.25
C ARG A 167 -3.20 17.01 -12.56
N VAL A 168 -3.21 15.68 -12.60
CA VAL A 168 -2.12 14.76 -12.19
C VAL A 168 -2.08 13.59 -13.18
N ILE A 169 -0.89 13.08 -13.51
CA ILE A 169 -0.70 11.89 -14.35
C ILE A 169 0.18 10.89 -13.57
N ASN A 170 -0.35 9.71 -13.28
CA ASN A 170 0.39 8.55 -12.77
C ASN A 170 0.87 7.69 -13.94
N ILE A 171 2.18 7.44 -14.03
CA ILE A 171 2.80 6.58 -15.03
C ILE A 171 3.52 5.43 -14.33
N SER A 172 2.90 4.25 -14.36
CA SER A 172 3.43 3.03 -13.72
C SER A 172 4.47 2.30 -14.57
N ALA A 173 4.50 2.56 -15.87
CA ALA A 173 5.36 1.90 -16.84
C ALA A 173 6.64 2.70 -17.11
N THR A 174 7.77 2.00 -17.23
CA THR A 174 9.09 2.59 -17.49
C THR A 174 9.63 2.19 -18.87
N ALA A 175 10.61 2.95 -19.36
CA ALA A 175 11.38 2.65 -20.56
C ALA A 175 12.88 2.86 -20.34
N GLU A 176 13.70 1.89 -20.76
CA GLU A 176 15.15 2.03 -20.86
C GLU A 176 15.49 2.93 -22.06
N GLY A 177 15.43 4.26 -21.84
CA GLY A 177 15.79 5.28 -22.83
C GLY A 177 14.74 6.38 -23.09
N SER A 178 15.25 7.60 -23.29
CA SER A 178 14.47 8.79 -23.66
C SER A 178 14.12 8.80 -25.16
N THR A 179 13.02 9.46 -25.53
CA THR A 179 12.75 9.85 -26.93
C THR A 179 12.28 11.30 -27.02
N PRO A 180 12.56 12.01 -28.13
CA PRO A 180 12.10 13.40 -28.31
C PRO A 180 10.58 13.54 -28.20
N ALA A 181 9.82 12.54 -28.69
CA ALA A 181 8.36 12.52 -28.58
C ALA A 181 7.88 12.39 -27.13
N LEU A 182 8.56 11.59 -26.31
CA LEU A 182 8.21 11.40 -24.90
C LEU A 182 8.57 12.65 -24.07
N LYS A 183 9.77 13.22 -24.23
CA LYS A 183 10.14 14.47 -23.55
C LYS A 183 9.20 15.62 -23.92
N ALA A 184 8.94 15.80 -25.22
CA ALA A 184 7.98 16.81 -25.69
C ALA A 184 6.52 16.56 -25.26
N ALA A 185 6.17 15.38 -24.75
CA ALA A 185 4.86 15.11 -24.14
C ALA A 185 4.84 15.46 -22.64
N VAL A 186 5.92 15.18 -21.92
CA VAL A 186 6.13 15.63 -20.53
C VAL A 186 6.13 17.16 -20.48
N ASP A 187 6.91 17.81 -21.34
CA ASP A 187 7.01 19.28 -21.41
C ASP A 187 5.65 19.93 -21.73
N TYR A 188 4.84 19.26 -22.55
CA TYR A 188 3.48 19.67 -22.85
C TYR A 188 2.55 19.56 -21.62
N ALA A 189 2.68 18.51 -20.80
CA ALA A 189 1.90 18.37 -19.56
C ALA A 189 2.29 19.43 -18.52
N VAL A 190 3.59 19.66 -18.32
CA VAL A 190 4.14 20.66 -17.40
C VAL A 190 3.69 22.07 -17.81
N ALA A 191 3.73 22.39 -19.11
CA ALA A 191 3.25 23.66 -19.67
C ALA A 191 1.72 23.86 -19.56
N HIS A 192 0.94 22.80 -19.30
CA HIS A 192 -0.50 22.85 -19.01
C HIS A 192 -0.81 22.74 -17.51
N ASP A 193 0.18 22.97 -16.64
CA ASP A 193 0.04 22.90 -15.19
C ASP A 193 -0.47 21.51 -14.72
N VAL A 194 0.12 20.45 -15.25
CA VAL A 194 -0.19 19.06 -14.88
C VAL A 194 1.04 18.41 -14.23
N VAL A 195 0.88 17.89 -13.00
CA VAL A 195 1.95 17.16 -12.31
C VAL A 195 2.07 15.76 -12.92
N VAL A 196 3.24 15.41 -13.44
CA VAL A 196 3.56 14.04 -13.87
C VAL A 196 4.29 13.33 -12.75
N VAL A 197 3.83 12.13 -12.39
CA VAL A 197 4.36 11.29 -11.31
C VAL A 197 4.66 9.91 -11.91
N ALA A 198 5.90 9.42 -11.78
CA ALA A 198 6.34 8.21 -12.47
C ALA A 198 7.15 7.26 -11.59
N ALA A 199 7.01 5.97 -11.87
CA ALA A 199 7.79 4.91 -11.21
C ALA A 199 9.28 5.03 -11.54
N ALA A 200 10.14 5.06 -10.52
CA ALA A 200 11.60 5.19 -10.68
C ALA A 200 12.28 3.98 -11.36
N GLY A 201 11.58 2.84 -11.49
CA GLY A 201 12.14 1.59 -12.01
C GLY A 201 12.04 0.46 -11.00
N ASN A 202 12.29 -0.78 -11.44
CA ASN A 202 12.45 -1.91 -10.54
C ASN A 202 13.70 -2.69 -10.94
N ASP A 203 14.56 -2.98 -9.97
CA ASP A 203 15.73 -3.82 -10.18
C ASP A 203 15.32 -5.30 -10.16
N ASP A 204 15.70 -6.03 -11.20
CA ASP A 204 15.38 -7.46 -11.37
C ASP A 204 16.38 -8.41 -10.68
N GLY A 205 17.46 -7.87 -10.12
CA GLY A 205 18.55 -8.63 -9.49
C GLY A 205 19.43 -9.42 -10.46
N THR A 206 19.16 -9.36 -11.77
CA THR A 206 19.93 -10.07 -12.82
C THR A 206 20.97 -9.16 -13.48
N ARG A 207 20.78 -7.84 -13.42
CA ARG A 207 21.81 -6.83 -13.72
C ARG A 207 22.51 -6.42 -12.42
N PRO A 208 23.84 -6.62 -12.28
CA PRO A 208 24.61 -6.04 -11.18
C PRO A 208 24.56 -4.51 -11.20
N ALA A 209 24.81 -3.89 -10.04
CA ALA A 209 25.02 -2.45 -9.95
C ALA A 209 26.45 -2.05 -10.38
N GLY A 210 26.83 -2.38 -11.62
CA GLY A 210 28.09 -1.95 -12.24
C GLY A 210 29.36 -2.72 -11.83
N ASP A 211 29.26 -3.92 -11.25
CA ASP A 211 30.43 -4.78 -10.95
C ASP A 211 31.27 -5.15 -12.21
N ASP A 212 30.66 -5.08 -13.40
CA ASP A 212 31.28 -5.28 -14.71
C ASP A 212 31.62 -3.95 -15.43
N GLY A 213 31.37 -2.81 -14.80
CA GLY A 213 31.49 -1.48 -15.39
C GLY A 213 30.29 -1.01 -16.22
N SER A 214 29.17 -1.75 -16.23
CA SER A 214 27.93 -1.29 -16.87
C SER A 214 27.24 -0.19 -16.05
N THR A 215 26.74 0.85 -16.73
CA THR A 215 25.93 1.90 -16.09
C THR A 215 24.53 1.36 -15.77
N PRO A 216 23.99 1.56 -14.56
CA PRO A 216 22.62 1.20 -14.24
C PRO A 216 21.58 1.81 -15.22
N PRO A 217 20.50 1.08 -15.56
CA PRO A 217 19.53 1.53 -16.55
C PRO A 217 18.76 2.78 -16.11
N THR A 218 18.84 3.85 -16.90
CA THR A 218 18.06 5.08 -16.65
C THR A 218 16.62 4.93 -17.13
N TYR A 219 15.66 4.96 -16.22
CA TYR A 219 14.24 4.74 -16.52
C TYR A 219 13.49 6.04 -16.80
N TYR A 220 12.93 6.15 -18.01
CA TYR A 220 12.06 7.24 -18.42
C TYR A 220 10.58 6.82 -18.31
N PRO A 221 9.66 7.74 -17.96
CA PRO A 221 9.84 9.19 -17.89
C PRO A 221 10.33 9.72 -16.54
N ALA A 222 10.54 8.87 -15.53
CA ALA A 222 10.98 9.30 -14.19
C ALA A 222 12.30 10.09 -14.20
N ALA A 223 13.27 9.72 -15.04
CA ALA A 223 14.55 10.42 -15.16
C ALA A 223 14.51 11.78 -15.91
N TYR A 224 13.33 12.37 -16.14
CA TYR A 224 13.22 13.76 -16.61
C TYR A 224 13.05 14.71 -15.41
N PRO A 225 13.83 15.80 -15.29
CA PRO A 225 13.75 16.73 -14.14
C PRO A 225 12.39 17.42 -13.92
N GLU A 226 11.46 17.32 -14.89
CA GLU A 226 10.11 17.86 -14.80
C GLU A 226 9.06 16.82 -14.35
N VAL A 227 9.48 15.61 -13.96
CA VAL A 227 8.62 14.49 -13.52
C VAL A 227 8.98 14.12 -12.09
N LEU A 228 7.98 14.04 -11.21
CA LEU A 228 8.17 13.58 -9.82
C LEU A 228 8.44 12.07 -9.82
N ALA A 229 9.69 11.69 -9.61
CA ALA A 229 10.13 10.29 -9.62
C ALA A 229 9.90 9.60 -8.27
N VAL A 230 9.29 8.41 -8.31
CA VAL A 230 8.84 7.70 -7.10
C VAL A 230 9.54 6.35 -6.92
N ALA A 231 10.32 6.25 -5.85
CA ALA A 231 10.86 4.98 -5.35
C ALA A 231 9.87 4.24 -4.42
N ALA A 232 10.12 2.96 -4.20
CA ALA A 232 9.32 2.08 -3.35
C ALA A 232 10.02 1.82 -2.01
N THR A 233 9.29 1.94 -0.90
CA THR A 233 9.76 1.53 0.42
C THR A 233 9.12 0.24 0.94
N ASP A 234 9.81 -0.38 1.90
CA ASP A 234 9.29 -1.41 2.77
C ASP A 234 8.61 -0.84 4.04
N SER A 235 8.15 -1.73 4.92
CA SER A 235 7.44 -1.33 6.14
C SER A 235 8.32 -0.74 7.26
N ALA A 236 9.63 -0.60 7.02
CA ALA A 236 10.58 0.11 7.87
C ALA A 236 11.03 1.46 7.27
N ASP A 237 10.37 1.92 6.20
CA ASP A 237 10.72 3.09 5.37
C ASP A 237 12.10 2.99 4.67
N ALA A 238 12.71 1.80 4.62
CA ALA A 238 13.89 1.57 3.81
C ALA A 238 13.49 1.43 2.33
N ARG A 239 14.40 1.80 1.41
CA ARG A 239 14.27 1.47 -0.02
C ARG A 239 14.04 -0.05 -0.14
N ALA A 240 12.92 -0.44 -0.75
CA ALA A 240 12.61 -1.84 -1.04
C ALA A 240 13.71 -2.43 -1.95
N ASP A 241 14.08 -3.69 -1.76
CA ASP A 241 15.22 -4.29 -2.48
C ASP A 241 15.06 -4.20 -4.00
N THR A 242 13.83 -4.35 -4.49
CA THR A 242 13.46 -4.28 -5.91
C THR A 242 13.28 -2.85 -6.44
N SER A 243 13.42 -1.80 -5.62
CA SER A 243 13.25 -0.41 -6.08
C SER A 243 14.55 0.11 -6.67
N HIS A 244 14.51 0.56 -7.93
CA HIS A 244 15.67 1.18 -8.55
C HIS A 244 16.16 2.40 -7.74
N ALA A 245 17.48 2.52 -7.58
CA ALA A 245 18.12 3.62 -6.86
C ALA A 245 18.94 4.48 -7.83
N ALA A 246 18.66 5.78 -7.88
CA ALA A 246 19.33 6.73 -8.76
C ALA A 246 19.17 8.18 -8.27
N ASP A 247 20.07 9.07 -8.70
CA ASP A 247 20.06 10.49 -8.31
C ASP A 247 18.78 11.23 -8.75
N TYR A 248 18.05 10.70 -9.73
CA TYR A 248 16.77 11.23 -10.20
C TYR A 248 15.57 10.83 -9.32
N VAL A 249 15.75 10.06 -8.23
CA VAL A 249 14.65 9.75 -7.29
C VAL A 249 14.33 10.97 -6.43
N ASP A 250 13.09 11.45 -6.47
CA ASP A 250 12.65 12.65 -5.75
C ASP A 250 11.98 12.36 -4.41
N VAL A 251 11.12 11.35 -4.36
CA VAL A 251 10.44 10.89 -3.15
C VAL A 251 10.22 9.38 -3.20
N ALA A 252 9.81 8.82 -2.08
CA ALA A 252 9.35 7.43 -2.01
C ALA A 252 7.95 7.30 -1.42
N ALA A 253 7.36 6.14 -1.62
CA ALA A 253 6.15 5.71 -0.94
C ALA A 253 6.16 4.19 -0.73
N PRO A 254 5.33 3.66 0.19
CA PRO A 254 5.11 2.22 0.36
C PRO A 254 4.95 1.49 -0.98
N GLY A 255 5.86 0.56 -1.27
CA GLY A 255 5.89 -0.15 -2.55
C GLY A 255 6.22 -1.64 -2.44
N GLN A 256 6.58 -2.15 -1.26
CA GLN A 256 6.79 -3.58 -1.01
C GLN A 256 5.64 -4.18 -0.18
N GLN A 257 5.09 -5.32 -0.61
CA GLN A 257 3.96 -5.99 0.06
C GLN A 257 2.74 -5.07 0.30
N VAL A 258 2.46 -4.18 -0.65
CA VAL A 258 1.33 -3.25 -0.63
C VAL A 258 0.03 -4.01 -0.90
N VAL A 259 -1.02 -3.71 -0.13
CA VAL A 259 -2.36 -4.29 -0.36
C VAL A 259 -3.10 -3.46 -1.40
N VAL A 260 -3.67 -4.10 -2.43
CA VAL A 260 -4.41 -3.43 -3.53
C VAL A 260 -5.80 -4.04 -3.73
N ALA A 261 -6.79 -3.25 -4.16
CA ALA A 261 -8.12 -3.75 -4.48
C ALA A 261 -8.31 -3.92 -6.00
N GLY A 262 -8.73 -5.11 -6.42
CA GLY A 262 -8.88 -5.45 -7.84
C GLY A 262 -10.32 -5.38 -8.38
N ALA A 263 -10.54 -6.01 -9.53
CA ALA A 263 -11.83 -6.03 -10.22
C ALA A 263 -12.97 -6.74 -9.46
N ASN A 264 -12.65 -7.84 -8.76
CA ASN A 264 -13.59 -8.96 -8.58
C ASN A 264 -14.54 -8.91 -7.36
N GLY A 265 -14.66 -7.77 -6.67
CA GLY A 265 -15.64 -7.58 -5.58
C GLY A 265 -15.14 -6.74 -4.40
N PRO A 266 -16.03 -6.35 -3.45
CA PRO A 266 -15.62 -5.66 -2.24
C PRO A 266 -14.87 -6.65 -1.34
N GLY A 267 -13.77 -6.22 -0.72
CA GLY A 267 -13.01 -7.08 0.19
C GLY A 267 -12.02 -8.06 -0.47
N ARG A 268 -11.88 -8.07 -1.80
CA ARG A 268 -10.87 -8.90 -2.50
C ARG A 268 -9.61 -8.09 -2.78
N TYR A 269 -8.48 -8.57 -2.27
CA TYR A 269 -7.21 -7.87 -2.35
C TYR A 269 -6.05 -8.79 -2.80
N ALA A 270 -5.14 -8.22 -3.57
CA ALA A 270 -3.81 -8.79 -3.77
C ALA A 270 -2.79 -8.10 -2.84
N VAL A 271 -1.66 -8.77 -2.63
CA VAL A 271 -0.45 -8.20 -2.03
C VAL A 271 0.60 -8.14 -3.13
N VAL A 272 1.13 -6.95 -3.41
CA VAL A 272 1.97 -6.65 -4.58
C VAL A 272 3.23 -5.87 -4.19
N THR A 273 4.25 -5.90 -5.05
CA THR A 273 5.52 -5.20 -4.86
C THR A 273 5.95 -4.53 -6.17
N GLY A 274 6.43 -3.29 -6.08
CA GLY A 274 7.03 -2.53 -7.18
C GLY A 274 6.81 -1.02 -7.05
N THR A 275 7.68 -0.23 -7.68
CA THR A 275 7.55 1.24 -7.78
C THR A 275 6.25 1.68 -8.48
N SER A 276 5.68 0.82 -9.34
CA SER A 276 4.35 1.00 -9.91
C SER A 276 3.23 1.12 -8.87
N PHE A 277 3.40 0.58 -7.67
CA PHE A 277 2.43 0.68 -6.57
C PHE A 277 2.75 1.77 -5.55
N ALA A 278 4.00 2.25 -5.51
CA ALA A 278 4.39 3.45 -4.77
C ALA A 278 3.90 4.73 -5.48
N THR A 279 4.08 4.81 -6.80
CA THR A 279 3.65 5.93 -7.67
C THR A 279 2.21 6.42 -7.42
N PRO A 280 1.17 5.56 -7.38
CA PRO A 280 -0.21 5.99 -7.15
C PRO A 280 -0.49 6.55 -5.75
N LEU A 281 0.31 6.17 -4.73
CA LEU A 281 0.20 6.76 -3.40
C LEU A 281 0.70 8.21 -3.41
N VAL A 282 1.79 8.48 -4.13
CA VAL A 282 2.28 9.85 -4.37
C VAL A 282 1.29 10.63 -5.25
N ALA A 283 0.81 10.06 -6.36
CA ALA A 283 -0.17 10.73 -7.24
C ALA A 283 -1.50 11.03 -6.53
N GLY A 284 -1.97 10.15 -5.64
CA GLY A 284 -3.10 10.42 -4.75
C GLY A 284 -2.78 11.52 -3.73
N THR A 285 -1.57 11.57 -3.18
CA THR A 285 -1.14 12.64 -2.27
C THR A 285 -1.08 14.00 -2.97
N VAL A 286 -0.51 14.06 -4.18
CA VAL A 286 -0.57 15.23 -5.08
C VAL A 286 -2.02 15.65 -5.30
N ALA A 287 -2.95 14.72 -5.56
CA ALA A 287 -4.37 15.04 -5.74
C ALA A 287 -5.04 15.62 -4.48
N LEU A 288 -4.67 15.19 -3.27
CA LEU A 288 -5.13 15.82 -2.02
C LEU A 288 -4.67 17.28 -1.93
N VAL A 289 -3.39 17.54 -2.22
CA VAL A 289 -2.80 18.89 -2.23
C VAL A 289 -3.48 19.77 -3.27
N ARG A 290 -3.64 19.29 -4.51
CA ARG A 290 -4.31 20.04 -5.59
C ARG A 290 -5.78 20.37 -5.29
N ALA A 291 -6.47 19.55 -4.51
CA ALA A 291 -7.85 19.81 -4.09
C ALA A 291 -7.96 20.82 -2.94
N TYR A 292 -6.96 20.89 -2.05
CA TYR A 292 -6.95 21.83 -0.91
C TYR A 292 -6.33 23.18 -1.25
N LEU A 293 -5.32 23.19 -2.12
CA LEU A 293 -4.56 24.36 -2.55
C LEU A 293 -4.57 24.46 -4.10
N PRO A 294 -5.75 24.65 -4.71
CA PRO A 294 -5.95 24.59 -6.17
C PRO A 294 -5.22 25.69 -6.95
N GLN A 295 -4.71 26.70 -6.26
CA GLN A 295 -3.94 27.83 -6.81
C GLN A 295 -2.43 27.58 -6.86
N LEU A 296 -1.91 26.48 -6.29
CA LEU A 296 -0.51 26.10 -6.46
C LEU A 296 -0.26 25.50 -7.85
N THR A 297 0.82 25.95 -8.49
CA THR A 297 1.29 25.39 -9.76
C THR A 297 1.86 23.99 -9.57
N ALA A 298 1.95 23.22 -10.66
CA ALA A 298 2.53 21.87 -10.65
C ALA A 298 3.92 21.83 -9.99
N ALA A 299 4.79 22.81 -10.30
CA ALA A 299 6.12 22.92 -9.69
C ALA A 299 6.08 23.26 -8.19
N GLN A 300 5.14 24.11 -7.75
CA GLN A 300 4.94 24.38 -6.32
C GLN A 300 4.41 23.14 -5.57
N VAL A 301 3.51 22.37 -6.19
CA VAL A 301 3.01 21.12 -5.61
C VAL A 301 4.12 20.07 -5.50
N VAL A 302 5.00 19.94 -6.50
CA VAL A 302 6.19 19.06 -6.43
C VAL A 302 7.12 19.48 -5.30
N ALA A 303 7.57 20.74 -5.28
CA ALA A 303 8.45 21.25 -4.23
C ALA A 303 7.85 21.12 -2.82
N ARG A 304 6.52 21.26 -2.68
CA ARG A 304 5.78 21.06 -1.44
C ARG A 304 5.75 19.60 -1.00
N ILE A 305 5.59 18.66 -1.92
CA ILE A 305 5.61 17.22 -1.64
C ILE A 305 7.00 16.80 -1.15
N GLU A 306 8.07 17.25 -1.80
CA GLU A 306 9.45 17.01 -1.36
C GLU A 306 9.74 17.65 0.01
N ALA A 307 9.42 18.93 0.19
CA ALA A 307 9.68 19.67 1.44
C ALA A 307 8.82 19.24 2.64
N THR A 308 7.93 18.27 2.48
CA THR A 308 7.07 17.71 3.54
C THR A 308 7.14 16.18 3.65
N ALA A 309 8.07 15.54 2.94
CA ALA A 309 8.36 14.12 3.09
C ALA A 309 9.11 13.82 4.41
N ASP A 310 8.91 12.63 4.95
CA ASP A 310 9.68 12.07 6.07
C ASP A 310 11.09 11.71 5.58
N ALA A 311 11.98 12.69 5.66
CA ALA A 311 13.33 12.63 5.08
C ALA A 311 14.24 11.55 5.71
N PRO A 312 15.13 10.93 4.90
CA PRO A 312 16.17 10.03 5.41
C PRO A 312 17.17 10.79 6.30
N PRO A 313 18.00 10.11 7.11
CA PRO A 313 18.98 10.76 8.00
C PRO A 313 20.00 11.68 7.30
N ALA A 314 20.17 11.54 5.98
CA ALA A 314 21.03 12.39 5.14
C ALA A 314 20.28 13.60 4.51
N GLY A 315 18.98 13.75 4.75
CA GLY A 315 18.12 14.77 4.13
C GLY A 315 17.61 14.38 2.74
N ARG A 316 18.49 13.88 1.85
CA ARG A 316 18.13 13.24 0.58
C ARG A 316 19.15 12.16 0.22
N ASP A 317 18.70 11.06 -0.38
CA ASP A 317 19.55 10.02 -0.97
C ASP A 317 18.95 9.44 -2.25
N ALA A 318 19.74 8.66 -3.00
CA ALA A 318 19.34 8.05 -4.28
C ALA A 318 18.35 6.86 -4.14
N GLY A 319 18.07 6.39 -2.92
CA GLY A 319 17.17 5.27 -2.65
C GLY A 319 15.74 5.69 -2.30
N VAL A 320 15.56 6.83 -1.62
CA VAL A 320 14.23 7.35 -1.25
C VAL A 320 14.00 8.83 -1.60
N GLY A 321 14.96 9.49 -2.24
CA GLY A 321 14.88 10.92 -2.55
C GLY A 321 14.82 11.76 -1.27
N ALA A 322 13.95 12.77 -1.26
CA ALA A 322 13.62 13.59 -0.09
C ALA A 322 12.84 12.83 1.01
N GLY A 323 12.52 11.53 0.82
CA GLY A 323 11.92 10.66 1.83
C GLY A 323 10.53 10.14 1.49
N VAL A 324 9.88 9.53 2.48
CA VAL A 324 8.53 8.96 2.32
C VAL A 324 7.48 10.07 2.46
N VAL A 325 6.56 10.20 1.50
CA VAL A 325 5.54 11.27 1.54
C VAL A 325 4.62 11.18 2.78
N ASP A 326 4.40 12.29 3.51
CA ASP A 326 3.30 12.42 4.50
C ASP A 326 2.13 13.21 3.89
N PRO A 327 0.99 12.57 3.56
CA PRO A 327 -0.18 13.25 3.01
C PRO A 327 -0.81 14.30 3.93
N TYR A 328 -0.57 14.22 5.24
CA TYR A 328 -1.03 15.24 6.19
C TYR A 328 -0.11 16.45 6.17
N ALA A 329 1.21 16.27 6.24
CA ALA A 329 2.17 17.37 6.16
C ALA A 329 2.07 18.09 4.80
N ALA A 330 2.03 17.34 3.70
CA ALA A 330 1.90 17.87 2.35
C ALA A 330 0.65 18.74 2.13
N VAL A 331 -0.44 18.48 2.85
CA VAL A 331 -1.63 19.36 2.80
C VAL A 331 -1.52 20.51 3.80
N THR A 332 -1.03 20.28 5.03
CA THR A 332 -1.20 21.20 6.15
C THR A 332 -0.01 22.12 6.47
N ALA A 333 1.18 21.86 5.92
CA ALA A 333 2.37 22.68 6.20
C ALA A 333 2.24 24.13 5.70
N VAL A 334 2.78 25.08 6.45
CA VAL A 334 2.92 26.49 6.02
C VAL A 334 4.36 26.70 5.55
N LEU A 335 4.59 26.61 4.24
CA LEU A 335 5.92 26.73 3.65
C LEU A 335 6.23 28.22 3.33
N PRO A 336 7.34 28.80 3.83
CA PRO A 336 7.65 30.22 3.59
C PRO A 336 7.75 30.61 2.11
N ALA A 337 8.16 29.68 1.24
CA ALA A 337 8.24 29.89 -0.21
C ALA A 337 6.88 30.12 -0.89
N GLU A 338 5.76 29.75 -0.24
CA GLU A 338 4.40 29.97 -0.73
C GLU A 338 3.77 31.27 -0.19
N GLY A 339 4.51 32.05 0.62
CA GLY A 339 4.03 33.14 1.48
C GLY A 339 3.34 34.34 0.83
N ALA A 340 3.04 34.30 -0.47
CA ALA A 340 2.26 35.28 -1.22
C ALA A 340 1.01 34.70 -1.91
N ALA A 341 0.81 33.37 -1.91
CA ALA A 341 -0.10 32.68 -2.84
C ALA A 341 -1.17 31.79 -2.18
N GLY A 342 -1.30 31.74 -0.84
CA GLY A 342 -2.06 30.67 -0.20
C GLY A 342 -2.73 30.93 1.15
N VAL A 343 -2.93 32.18 1.59
CA VAL A 343 -3.57 32.47 2.88
C VAL A 343 -5.11 32.34 2.81
N HIS A 344 -5.58 31.12 2.54
CA HIS A 344 -6.94 30.74 2.89
C HIS A 344 -7.02 30.63 4.42
N SER A 345 -7.79 31.50 5.05
CA SER A 345 -8.10 31.41 6.49
C SER A 345 -8.91 30.15 6.76
N ALA A 346 -8.24 29.05 7.08
CA ALA A 346 -8.90 27.82 7.48
C ALA A 346 -9.83 28.09 8.67
N PRO A 347 -11.07 27.56 8.68
CA PRO A 347 -11.95 27.69 9.83
C PRO A 347 -11.29 27.06 11.06
N PRO A 348 -11.50 27.59 12.28
CA PRO A 348 -10.78 27.15 13.47
C PRO A 348 -11.11 25.69 13.81
N VAL A 349 -10.23 24.78 13.38
CA VAL A 349 -10.29 23.37 13.74
C VAL A 349 -10.05 23.27 15.25
N ALA A 350 -11.06 22.80 15.99
CA ALA A 350 -10.92 22.55 17.41
C ALA A 350 -9.75 21.59 17.65
N ALA A 351 -8.79 22.00 18.49
CA ALA A 351 -7.53 21.29 18.66
C ALA A 351 -7.75 19.88 19.23
N ALA A 352 -7.78 18.89 18.34
CA ALA A 352 -7.77 17.48 18.72
C ALA A 352 -6.47 17.21 19.50
N ALA A 353 -6.61 16.72 20.74
CA ALA A 353 -5.47 16.49 21.62
C ALA A 353 -4.46 15.54 20.93
N LEU A 354 -3.22 16.00 20.78
CA LEU A 354 -2.16 15.27 20.08
C LEU A 354 -2.01 13.86 20.69
N PRO A 355 -2.11 12.78 19.90
CA PRO A 355 -1.80 11.45 20.38
C PRO A 355 -0.33 11.38 20.79
N VAL A 356 -0.06 11.32 22.10
CA VAL A 356 1.30 11.21 22.66
C VAL A 356 2.04 10.05 21.97
N PRO A 357 3.24 10.25 21.41
CA PRO A 357 3.89 9.26 20.55
C PRO A 357 4.23 7.96 21.31
N ARG A 358 3.40 6.93 21.11
CA ARG A 358 3.53 5.61 21.76
C ARG A 358 4.62 4.73 21.11
N HIS A 359 5.81 5.29 20.88
CA HIS A 359 6.96 4.57 20.31
C HIS A 359 8.14 4.40 21.29
N ALA A 360 8.21 5.21 22.36
CA ALA A 360 9.22 5.02 23.42
C ALA A 360 9.02 3.76 24.30
N HIS A 361 7.82 3.15 24.29
CA HIS A 361 7.42 2.23 25.36
C HIS A 361 7.70 0.74 25.12
N ARG A 362 7.86 0.29 23.86
CA ARG A 362 8.08 -1.14 23.53
C ARG A 362 9.54 -1.57 23.68
N THR A 363 10.49 -0.74 23.25
CA THR A 363 11.94 -0.98 23.45
C THR A 363 12.32 -0.96 24.93
N SER A 364 11.79 0.01 25.68
CA SER A 364 11.97 0.12 27.14
C SER A 364 11.55 -1.16 27.90
N LEU A 365 10.35 -1.68 27.63
CA LEU A 365 9.84 -2.88 28.33
C LEU A 365 10.69 -4.13 28.07
N ILE A 366 11.21 -4.34 26.86
CA ILE A 366 12.07 -5.48 26.55
C ILE A 366 13.39 -5.39 27.33
N GLY A 367 14.00 -4.20 27.39
CA GLY A 367 15.21 -3.96 28.18
C GLY A 367 15.04 -4.24 29.67
N VAL A 368 13.92 -3.78 30.26
CA VAL A 368 13.59 -4.02 31.68
C VAL A 368 13.38 -5.50 31.97
N VAL A 369 12.68 -6.24 31.10
CA VAL A 369 12.45 -7.68 31.28
C VAL A 369 13.77 -8.47 31.21
N LEU A 370 14.66 -8.15 30.27
CA LEU A 370 15.97 -8.80 30.16
C LEU A 370 16.87 -8.51 31.37
N ALA A 371 16.89 -7.26 31.85
CA ALA A 371 17.63 -6.89 33.06
C ALA A 371 17.11 -7.61 34.32
N ALA A 372 15.78 -7.70 34.49
CA ALA A 372 15.15 -8.42 35.59
C ALA A 372 15.45 -9.93 35.54
N ALA A 373 15.41 -10.54 34.36
CA ALA A 373 15.76 -11.95 34.17
C ALA A 373 17.24 -12.24 34.53
N GLY A 374 18.17 -11.37 34.10
CA GLY A 374 19.59 -11.48 34.43
C GLY A 374 19.85 -11.38 35.94
N LEU A 375 19.23 -10.42 36.62
CA LEU A 375 19.31 -10.28 38.09
C LEU A 375 18.72 -11.49 38.82
N GLY A 376 17.58 -12.02 38.34
CA GLY A 376 16.98 -13.23 38.89
C GLY A 376 17.88 -14.46 38.79
N ALA A 377 18.51 -14.67 37.62
CA ALA A 377 19.47 -15.75 37.42
C ALA A 377 20.72 -15.62 38.32
N ALA A 378 21.28 -14.42 38.45
CA ALA A 378 22.42 -14.15 39.32
C ALA A 378 22.08 -14.40 40.81
N ALA A 379 20.90 -13.98 41.26
CA ALA A 379 20.42 -14.25 42.62
C ALA A 379 20.24 -15.76 42.87
N LEU A 380 19.68 -16.51 41.91
CA LEU A 380 19.52 -17.96 42.03
C LEU A 380 20.88 -18.67 42.17
N LEU A 381 21.86 -18.29 41.34
CA LEU A 381 23.23 -18.83 41.40
C LEU A 381 23.91 -18.50 42.74
N ALA A 382 23.72 -17.30 43.27
CA ALA A 382 24.23 -16.92 44.59
C ALA A 382 23.59 -17.77 45.72
N VAL A 383 22.27 -18.00 45.69
CA VAL A 383 21.60 -18.88 46.65
C VAL A 383 22.13 -20.31 46.55
N VAL A 384 22.25 -20.87 45.35
CA VAL A 384 22.82 -22.21 45.13
C VAL A 384 24.25 -22.31 45.67
N ALA A 385 25.11 -21.33 45.39
CA ALA A 385 26.49 -21.27 45.87
C ALA A 385 26.60 -21.08 47.39
N LEU A 386 25.65 -20.40 48.03
CA LEU A 386 25.63 -20.21 49.48
C LEU A 386 25.02 -21.39 50.24
N VAL A 387 24.01 -22.06 49.67
CA VAL A 387 23.26 -23.13 50.33
C VAL A 387 23.91 -24.50 50.14
N LEU A 388 24.32 -24.88 48.92
CA LEU A 388 24.87 -26.23 48.67
C LEU A 388 26.10 -26.58 49.55
N PRO A 389 27.10 -25.69 49.77
CA PRO A 389 28.23 -26.01 50.64
C PRO A 389 27.83 -26.09 52.11
N ARG A 390 26.87 -25.28 52.56
CA ARG A 390 26.38 -25.28 53.95
C ARG A 390 25.52 -26.51 54.25
N GLY A 391 24.66 -26.92 53.32
CA GLY A 391 23.87 -28.14 53.38
C GLY A 391 24.76 -29.38 53.39
N ARG A 392 25.72 -29.48 52.45
CA ARG A 392 26.73 -30.56 52.44
C ARG A 392 27.53 -30.64 53.74
N ARG A 393 28.02 -29.51 54.28
CA ARG A 393 28.73 -29.46 55.57
C ARG A 393 27.87 -29.85 56.79
N ARG A 394 26.55 -29.86 56.68
CA ARG A 394 25.60 -30.28 57.73
C ARG A 394 24.95 -31.65 57.47
N GLY A 395 25.37 -32.36 56.42
CA GLY A 395 24.72 -33.61 55.99
C GLY A 395 23.23 -33.45 55.67
N TRP A 396 22.78 -32.23 55.39
CA TRP A 396 21.36 -31.84 55.24
C TRP A 396 20.43 -32.22 56.41
N ALA A 397 20.98 -32.47 57.60
CA ALA A 397 20.17 -32.77 58.79
C ALA A 397 19.37 -31.53 59.27
N PRO A 398 18.07 -31.67 59.59
CA PRO A 398 17.26 -30.57 60.11
C PRO A 398 17.71 -30.17 61.52
N GLY A 399 17.64 -28.87 61.82
CA GLY A 399 17.97 -28.34 63.14
C GLY A 399 16.94 -28.75 64.19
N ARG A 400 17.39 -29.28 65.33
CA ARG A 400 16.52 -29.61 66.46
C ARG A 400 16.08 -28.33 67.18
N VAL A 401 14.78 -28.06 67.19
CA VAL A 401 14.16 -27.04 68.04
C VAL A 401 13.60 -27.73 69.28
N THR A 402 14.03 -27.31 70.47
CA THR A 402 13.49 -27.79 71.75
C THR A 402 12.30 -26.93 72.17
N ALA A 403 11.13 -27.53 72.33
CA ALA A 403 9.92 -26.84 72.80
C ALA A 403 9.95 -26.58 74.32
N PRO A 404 9.29 -25.51 74.81
CA PRO A 404 9.28 -25.15 76.23
C PRO A 404 8.25 -25.96 77.05
N SER A 405 8.48 -26.04 78.37
CA SER A 405 7.53 -26.60 79.34
C SER A 405 6.52 -25.55 79.82
N ALA A 406 5.31 -25.97 80.21
CA ALA A 406 4.24 -25.10 80.66
C ALA A 406 3.51 -25.67 81.89
N ALA A 407 3.28 -24.85 82.93
CA ALA A 407 2.46 -25.22 84.09
C ALA A 407 1.88 -23.99 84.81
N GLY A 408 0.56 -24.05 85.08
CA GLY A 408 -0.21 -23.23 86.02
C GLY A 408 -0.66 -21.83 85.54
N THR A 409 -1.83 -21.29 85.94
CA THR A 409 -3.06 -21.83 86.58
C THR A 409 -4.19 -20.79 86.37
N LEU A 410 -5.47 -21.19 86.41
CA LEU A 410 -6.64 -20.33 86.15
C LEU A 410 -7.06 -19.42 87.33
N ALA A 411 -7.65 -18.25 87.02
CA ALA A 411 -8.64 -17.54 87.84
C ALA A 411 -9.51 -16.56 86.99
N ALA A 412 -10.74 -16.30 87.43
CA ALA A 412 -11.78 -15.42 86.82
C ALA A 412 -12.69 -14.89 87.98
N PRO A 413 -13.69 -13.96 87.82
CA PRO A 413 -14.39 -13.47 86.62
C PRO A 413 -14.25 -11.91 86.47
N ARG A 414 -15.19 -11.00 86.13
CA ARG A 414 -16.68 -10.96 86.04
C ARG A 414 -17.17 -9.93 84.99
N ALA A 415 -18.48 -9.70 84.93
CA ALA A 415 -19.27 -8.98 83.92
C ALA A 415 -19.89 -7.66 84.41
N GLU A 416 -20.34 -6.79 83.47
CA GLU A 416 -21.68 -6.16 83.42
C GLU A 416 -21.92 -5.35 82.11
N GLY A 417 -23.20 -5.10 81.72
CA GLY A 417 -23.65 -4.30 80.55
C GLY A 417 -23.65 -5.03 79.19
N ALA A 418 -24.72 -5.18 78.37
CA ALA A 418 -26.09 -4.62 78.30
C ALA A 418 -26.20 -3.10 78.05
N ASP A 419 -27.06 -2.54 77.19
CA ASP A 419 -27.91 -3.08 76.08
C ASP A 419 -28.17 -1.91 75.06
N VAL A 420 -28.70 -2.06 73.83
CA VAL A 420 -30.14 -2.07 73.41
C VAL A 420 -30.22 -2.21 71.87
N LEU A 421 -31.37 -2.63 71.30
CA LEU A 421 -31.61 -2.92 69.87
C LEU A 421 -32.60 -1.99 69.12
N ALA A 422 -32.55 -2.08 67.78
CA ALA A 422 -33.62 -1.87 66.78
C ALA A 422 -34.08 -0.46 66.35
N GLY A 423 -34.49 -0.34 65.07
CA GLY A 423 -34.99 0.92 64.48
C GLY A 423 -35.25 0.90 62.95
N ILE A 424 -35.95 -0.10 62.39
CA ILE A 424 -36.27 -0.17 60.95
C ILE A 424 -37.53 0.65 60.63
N ARG A 425 -37.50 1.49 59.57
CA ARG A 425 -38.69 1.92 58.79
C ARG A 425 -38.32 2.53 57.42
N THR A 426 -39.31 2.58 56.52
CA THR A 426 -39.17 2.97 55.11
C THR A 426 -40.18 4.05 54.68
N SER A 427 -39.75 4.95 53.78
CA SER A 427 -40.55 5.89 52.95
C SER A 427 -39.55 6.55 51.97
N GLN A 428 -39.71 6.75 50.65
CA GLN A 428 -40.82 7.07 49.72
C GLN A 428 -41.33 8.54 49.67
N GLY A 429 -40.58 9.36 48.91
CA GLY A 429 -41.07 10.53 48.17
C GLY A 429 -41.47 11.78 48.99
N PRO A 430 -42.04 12.82 48.35
CA PRO A 430 -42.18 13.03 46.90
C PRO A 430 -41.78 14.45 46.41
N ARG A 431 -41.43 14.59 45.11
CA ARG A 431 -41.98 15.58 44.15
C ARG A 431 -41.29 15.47 42.79
#